data_AF-A0A7W1SEU0-F1
#
_entry.id   AF-A0A7W1SEU0-F1
#
_cell.length_a   1.000
_cell.length_b   1.000
_cell.length_c   1.000
_cell.angle_alpha   90.00
_cell.angle_beta   90.00
_cell.angle_gamma   90.00
#
_symmetry.space_group_name_H-M   'P 1'
#
loop_
_entity.id
_entity.type
_entity.pdbx_description
1 polymer ?
#
loop_
_entity_poly.entity_id
_entity_poly.type
_entity_poly.pdbx_seq_one_letter_code
_entity_poly.pdbx_strand_id
1 'polypeptide(L)'
;MTMRSTFSTLLALSLLAAPVGAQTHTPQDRGRAVVREAAAPRPAGYQRGAHEQTDRVTHTLKIGANGELDLFNLAGPTTVTRGSGNEAIIEIVKTARGASPEDAREMLRFVTVSVLGRGSRAEIKTQYPAQRRLHVTVAYTVSAPANTRLTVRSLSGSIKVTDIHGDLSLETTSGNVDVSGASRIAGAKSVSGNVTITGMTSDAGMEASSISGNVTLRDVQARRLSLSSVSGNVVMENVACERAEAQSMSGNVFYTGTLAQSGRYDMKSHSGDVRLRVDGRVGFELDASTFSGSIKSDLPLTTRGGQTMNGPGRRAFRGAYGDGSALINIVSFSGSVLIGTR
;
A
#
# COMPACT_ATOMS: atom_id res chain seq x y z
N MET A 1 -30.22 -29.35 25.58
CA MET A 1 -30.23 -29.27 24.10
C MET A 1 -29.04 -28.41 23.70
N THR A 2 -27.80 -28.91 23.64
CA THR A 2 -27.20 -29.90 22.71
C THR A 2 -27.54 -29.68 21.24
N MET A 3 -26.48 -29.75 20.43
CA MET A 3 -26.40 -29.88 18.96
C MET A 3 -26.43 -28.59 18.14
N ARG A 4 -25.63 -28.43 17.07
CA ARG A 4 -24.43 -29.11 16.55
C ARG A 4 -23.97 -28.27 15.35
N SER A 5 -22.66 -28.20 15.14
CA SER A 5 -21.99 -27.83 13.89
C SER A 5 -22.24 -28.82 12.75
N THR A 6 -22.20 -28.36 11.49
CA THR A 6 -21.71 -29.08 10.28
C THR A 6 -21.67 -28.10 9.09
N PHE A 7 -20.50 -27.81 8.47
CA PHE A 7 -19.80 -28.52 7.35
C PHE A 7 -20.43 -28.20 5.97
N SER A 8 -19.77 -27.96 4.82
CA SER A 8 -18.43 -28.29 4.28
C SER A 8 -18.17 -27.49 2.98
N THR A 9 -16.91 -27.21 2.62
CA THR A 9 -16.16 -27.85 1.51
C THR A 9 -14.94 -27.01 1.08
N LEU A 10 -13.75 -27.57 1.25
CA LEU A 10 -12.51 -27.10 0.65
C LEU A 10 -11.75 -28.33 0.15
N LEU A 11 -11.43 -28.32 -1.14
CA LEU A 11 -10.84 -29.41 -1.90
C LEU A 11 -9.33 -29.47 -1.64
N ALA A 12 -8.81 -30.63 -1.23
CA ALA A 12 -7.38 -30.89 -1.06
C ALA A 12 -6.87 -31.79 -2.19
N LEU A 13 -5.72 -31.44 -2.78
CA LEU A 13 -5.01 -32.24 -3.76
C LEU A 13 -3.69 -32.74 -3.15
N SER A 14 -3.52 -34.06 -3.12
CA SER A 14 -2.41 -34.80 -2.52
C SER A 14 -1.23 -34.98 -3.49
N LEU A 15 0.01 -34.85 -2.98
CA LEU A 15 1.24 -35.31 -3.63
C LEU A 15 1.89 -36.39 -2.76
N LEU A 16 2.03 -37.60 -3.31
CA LEU A 16 2.72 -38.75 -2.73
C LEU A 16 4.22 -38.68 -3.02
N ALA A 17 5.05 -38.83 -1.99
CA ALA A 17 6.48 -39.10 -2.10
C ALA A 17 6.75 -40.58 -1.79
N ALA A 18 7.60 -41.23 -2.58
CA ALA A 18 8.05 -42.62 -2.38
C ALA A 18 9.52 -42.66 -1.92
N PRO A 19 9.95 -43.71 -1.18
CA PRO A 19 11.17 -43.68 -0.37
C PRO A 19 12.42 -44.18 -1.11
N VAL A 20 13.58 -43.70 -0.66
CA VAL A 20 14.92 -44.14 -1.09
C VAL A 20 15.41 -45.23 -0.13
N GLY A 21 15.67 -46.43 -0.66
CA GLY A 21 16.41 -47.50 0.02
C GLY A 21 17.73 -47.76 -0.71
N ALA A 22 18.84 -47.71 0.03
CA ALA A 22 20.18 -47.96 -0.47
C ALA A 22 20.59 -49.43 -0.24
N GLN A 23 21.16 -50.09 -1.26
CA GLN A 23 22.06 -51.23 -1.07
C GLN A 23 23.15 -51.26 -2.15
N THR A 24 24.37 -51.54 -1.69
CA THR A 24 25.65 -51.64 -2.40
C THR A 24 25.93 -53.08 -2.86
N HIS A 25 26.49 -53.30 -4.06
CA HIS A 25 27.69 -54.14 -4.32
C HIS A 25 28.05 -54.20 -5.82
N THR A 26 29.35 -54.42 -6.06
CA THR A 26 30.21 -54.26 -7.26
C THR A 26 30.21 -55.48 -8.22
N PRO A 27 31.09 -55.58 -9.24
CA PRO A 27 30.85 -55.20 -10.64
C PRO A 27 30.95 -56.39 -11.63
N GLN A 28 30.30 -56.31 -12.81
CA GLN A 28 30.65 -57.19 -13.94
C GLN A 28 30.70 -56.41 -15.26
N ASP A 29 31.92 -56.39 -15.78
CA ASP A 29 32.39 -55.86 -17.04
C ASP A 29 31.81 -56.64 -18.24
N ARG A 30 31.24 -55.92 -19.21
CA ARG A 30 31.06 -56.36 -20.61
C ARG A 30 30.70 -55.16 -21.48
N GLY A 31 31.67 -54.77 -22.30
CA GLY A 31 31.62 -53.60 -23.17
C GLY A 31 30.45 -53.57 -24.15
N ARG A 32 29.91 -52.36 -24.33
CA ARG A 32 29.14 -51.97 -25.52
C ARG A 32 29.55 -50.56 -25.95
N ALA A 33 29.88 -50.46 -27.23
CA ALA A 33 30.35 -49.26 -27.90
C ALA A 33 29.39 -48.08 -27.71
N VAL A 34 29.95 -46.95 -27.30
CA VAL A 34 29.25 -45.66 -27.20
C VAL A 34 29.17 -45.05 -28.59
N VAL A 35 28.06 -45.26 -29.29
CA VAL A 35 27.71 -44.43 -30.44
C VAL A 35 27.21 -43.10 -29.87
N ARG A 36 28.04 -42.07 -29.95
CA ARG A 36 27.65 -40.68 -29.65
C ARG A 36 26.65 -40.23 -30.71
N GLU A 37 25.38 -40.24 -30.35
CA GLU A 37 24.33 -39.56 -31.11
C GLU A 37 24.57 -38.05 -31.01
N ALA A 38 25.02 -37.45 -32.11
CA ALA A 38 25.23 -36.02 -32.20
C ALA A 38 23.87 -35.32 -32.08
N ALA A 39 23.66 -34.64 -30.95
CA ALA A 39 22.48 -33.82 -30.71
C ALA A 39 22.36 -32.76 -31.81
N ALA A 40 21.22 -32.74 -32.50
CA ALA A 40 20.90 -31.73 -33.50
C ALA A 40 21.03 -30.31 -32.91
N PRO A 41 21.54 -29.34 -33.67
CA PRO A 41 21.65 -27.96 -33.20
C PRO A 41 20.26 -27.43 -32.86
N ARG A 42 20.08 -27.01 -31.61
CA ARG A 42 18.88 -26.28 -31.16
C ARG A 42 18.73 -25.03 -32.05
N PRO A 43 17.56 -24.77 -32.64
CA PRO A 43 17.38 -23.56 -33.44
C PRO A 43 17.65 -22.34 -32.55
N ALA A 44 18.46 -21.43 -33.08
CA ALA A 44 18.82 -20.17 -32.45
C ALA A 44 17.55 -19.49 -31.94
N GLY A 45 17.53 -19.15 -30.65
CA GLY A 45 16.43 -18.41 -30.04
C GLY A 45 16.21 -17.13 -30.82
N TYR A 46 15.06 -17.03 -31.47
CA TYR A 46 14.57 -15.77 -32.04
C TYR A 46 14.45 -14.79 -30.88
N GLN A 47 15.39 -13.87 -30.75
CA GLN A 47 15.16 -12.66 -29.95
C GLN A 47 14.02 -11.91 -30.64
N ARG A 48 12.77 -12.22 -30.28
CA ARG A 48 11.62 -11.36 -30.57
C ARG A 48 11.84 -10.08 -29.78
N GLY A 49 12.61 -9.15 -30.34
CA GLY A 49 12.64 -7.78 -29.86
C GLY A 49 11.22 -7.25 -29.97
N ALA A 50 10.56 -7.03 -28.84
CA ALA A 50 9.31 -6.28 -28.85
C ALA A 50 9.65 -4.88 -29.38
N HIS A 51 9.08 -4.50 -30.53
CA HIS A 51 9.34 -3.20 -31.11
C HIS A 51 8.52 -2.17 -30.34
N GLU A 52 9.20 -1.18 -29.76
CA GLU A 52 8.58 -0.13 -28.97
C GLU A 52 8.36 1.11 -29.84
N GLN A 53 7.19 1.73 -29.70
CA GLN A 53 6.86 3.02 -30.30
C GLN A 53 6.27 3.94 -29.24
N THR A 54 6.64 5.21 -29.31
CA THR A 54 6.22 6.22 -28.34
C THR A 54 5.57 7.40 -29.05
N ASP A 55 4.49 7.91 -28.46
CA ASP A 55 3.81 9.14 -28.88
C ASP A 55 3.74 10.08 -27.67
N ARG A 56 4.17 11.33 -27.85
CA ARG A 56 4.27 12.33 -26.79
C ARG A 56 3.46 13.56 -27.15
N VAL A 57 2.59 13.98 -26.24
CA VAL A 57 1.77 15.19 -26.38
C VAL A 57 1.82 15.98 -25.08
N THR A 58 1.84 17.30 -25.20
CA THR A 58 1.77 18.22 -24.05
C THR A 58 0.54 19.10 -24.18
N HIS A 59 -0.23 19.23 -23.09
CA HIS A 59 -1.36 20.14 -22.97
C HIS A 59 -1.11 21.15 -21.85
N THR A 60 -1.53 22.39 -22.08
CA THR A 60 -1.53 23.44 -21.05
C THR A 60 -2.96 23.89 -20.81
N LEU A 61 -3.40 23.82 -19.54
CA LEU A 61 -4.76 24.16 -19.13
C LEU A 61 -4.75 25.26 -18.06
N LYS A 62 -5.53 26.31 -18.27
CA LYS A 62 -5.69 27.41 -17.30
C LYS A 62 -6.73 27.03 -16.25
N ILE A 63 -6.31 26.31 -15.20
CA ILE A 63 -7.22 25.89 -14.11
C ILE A 63 -7.27 26.87 -12.93
N GLY A 64 -6.39 27.88 -12.91
CA GLY A 64 -6.30 28.83 -11.81
C GLY A 64 -5.53 28.26 -10.60
N ALA A 65 -5.21 29.12 -9.63
CA ALA A 65 -4.39 28.73 -8.47
C ALA A 65 -5.02 27.64 -7.58
N ASN A 66 -6.36 27.58 -7.54
CA ASN A 66 -7.15 26.63 -6.74
C ASN A 66 -8.00 25.71 -7.62
N GLY A 67 -7.52 25.41 -8.83
CA GLY A 67 -8.26 24.59 -9.80
C GLY A 67 -8.52 23.17 -9.32
N GLU A 68 -9.39 22.47 -10.04
CA GLU A 68 -9.67 21.04 -9.84
C GLU A 68 -9.13 20.23 -11.01
N LEU A 69 -8.44 19.13 -10.71
CA LEU A 69 -7.95 18.17 -11.70
C LEU A 69 -8.47 16.76 -11.36
N ASP A 70 -9.28 16.19 -12.25
CA ASP A 70 -9.71 14.78 -12.21
C ASP A 70 -8.97 14.01 -13.31
N LEU A 71 -8.11 13.08 -12.92
CA LEU A 71 -7.30 12.25 -13.82
C LEU A 71 -7.66 10.79 -13.62
N PHE A 72 -8.10 10.15 -14.70
CA PHE A 72 -8.29 8.71 -14.77
C PHE A 72 -7.30 8.08 -15.75
N ASN A 73 -6.46 7.17 -15.23
CA ASN A 73 -5.57 6.35 -16.03
C ASN A 73 -5.91 4.86 -15.92
N LEU A 74 -5.77 4.12 -17.02
CA LEU A 74 -5.97 2.67 -17.01
C LEU A 74 -4.65 1.93 -16.82
N ALA A 75 -3.59 2.33 -17.53
CA ALA A 75 -2.30 1.69 -17.47
C ALA A 75 -1.17 2.72 -17.56
N GLY A 76 -0.23 2.69 -16.60
CA GLY A 76 0.97 3.52 -16.57
C GLY A 76 1.05 4.47 -15.38
N PRO A 77 2.25 4.98 -15.08
CA PRO A 77 2.47 5.82 -13.91
C PRO A 77 1.84 7.20 -14.10
N THR A 78 1.36 7.78 -13.00
CA THR A 78 0.91 9.17 -12.93
C THR A 78 1.76 9.90 -11.91
N THR A 79 2.47 10.93 -12.36
CA THR A 79 3.25 11.81 -11.49
C THR A 79 2.65 13.20 -11.52
N VAL A 80 2.34 13.75 -10.36
CA VAL A 80 1.85 15.13 -10.19
C VAL A 80 2.82 15.88 -9.30
N THR A 81 3.35 17.00 -9.78
CA THR A 81 4.26 17.86 -9.04
C THR A 81 3.74 19.29 -9.01
N ARG A 82 4.17 20.04 -8.00
CA ARG A 82 3.91 21.47 -7.92
C ARG A 82 4.56 22.22 -9.08
N GLY A 83 3.73 22.90 -9.85
CA GLY A 83 4.12 23.86 -10.87
C GLY A 83 4.19 25.30 -10.36
N SER A 84 4.82 26.16 -11.15
CA SER A 84 4.74 27.60 -10.97
C SER A 84 3.54 28.17 -11.73
N GLY A 85 2.86 29.15 -11.14
CA GLY A 85 1.76 29.86 -11.78
C GLY A 85 0.38 29.23 -11.59
N ASN A 86 -0.50 29.49 -12.56
CA ASN A 86 -1.95 29.21 -12.50
C ASN A 86 -2.42 28.24 -13.59
N GLU A 87 -1.47 27.55 -14.20
CA GLU A 87 -1.72 26.63 -15.31
C GLU A 87 -1.28 25.22 -14.91
N ALA A 88 -2.04 24.22 -15.37
CA ALA A 88 -1.63 22.85 -15.33
C ALA A 88 -0.99 22.47 -16.66
N ILE A 89 0.25 21.98 -16.61
CA ILE A 89 0.97 21.44 -17.77
C ILE A 89 0.94 19.92 -17.66
N ILE A 90 0.42 19.26 -18.68
CA ILE A 90 0.22 17.82 -18.72
C ILE A 90 1.02 17.26 -19.88
N GLU A 91 2.09 16.54 -19.58
CA GLU A 91 2.82 15.71 -20.54
C GLU A 91 2.24 14.29 -20.51
N ILE A 92 1.90 13.79 -21.69
CA ILE A 92 1.31 12.48 -21.91
C ILE A 92 2.26 11.72 -22.83
N VAL A 93 2.76 10.59 -22.35
CA VAL A 93 3.64 9.70 -23.12
C VAL A 93 2.97 8.34 -23.25
N LYS A 94 2.52 8.02 -24.46
CA LYS A 94 1.96 6.71 -24.79
C LYS A 94 3.07 5.83 -25.34
N THR A 95 3.23 4.63 -24.80
CA THR A 95 4.22 3.65 -25.24
C THR A 95 3.53 2.34 -25.59
N ALA A 96 3.68 1.89 -26.84
CA ALA A 96 3.14 0.62 -27.33
C ALA A 96 4.27 -0.36 -27.64
N ARG A 97 4.04 -1.64 -27.36
CA ARG A 97 4.97 -2.73 -27.67
C ARG A 97 4.29 -3.75 -28.57
N GLY A 98 4.80 -3.90 -29.78
CA GLY A 98 4.24 -4.77 -30.81
C GLY A 98 5.23 -5.78 -31.38
N ALA A 99 4.70 -6.66 -32.23
CA ALA A 99 5.49 -7.65 -32.95
C ALA A 99 6.31 -7.01 -34.09
N SER A 100 5.89 -5.84 -34.57
CA SER A 100 6.65 -4.98 -35.50
C SER A 100 6.48 -3.50 -35.13
N PRO A 101 7.31 -2.58 -35.67
CA PRO A 101 7.13 -1.14 -35.48
C PRO A 101 5.77 -0.62 -35.97
N GLU A 102 5.25 -1.16 -37.07
CA GLU A 102 3.96 -0.77 -37.66
C GLU A 102 2.80 -1.20 -36.75
N ASP A 103 2.85 -2.44 -36.24
CA ASP A 103 1.90 -2.97 -35.26
C ASP A 103 1.89 -2.11 -33.98
N ALA A 104 3.07 -1.75 -33.47
CA ALA A 104 3.20 -0.86 -32.32
C ALA A 104 2.60 0.54 -32.59
N ARG A 105 2.82 1.12 -33.78
CA ARG A 105 2.20 2.40 -34.17
C ARG A 105 0.68 2.30 -34.29
N GLU A 106 0.16 1.22 -34.85
CA GLU A 106 -1.28 1.01 -34.97
C GLU A 106 -1.93 0.91 -33.58
N MET A 107 -1.30 0.21 -32.64
CA MET A 107 -1.76 0.11 -31.26
C MET A 107 -1.90 1.47 -30.55
N LEU A 108 -0.99 2.42 -30.80
CA LEU A 108 -1.06 3.78 -30.24
C LEU A 108 -2.30 4.56 -30.68
N ARG A 109 -2.88 4.22 -31.84
CA ARG A 109 -4.07 4.90 -32.39
C ARG A 109 -5.36 4.45 -31.72
N PHE A 110 -5.39 3.25 -31.15
CA PHE A 110 -6.56 2.73 -30.46
C PHE A 110 -6.74 3.30 -29.05
N VAL A 111 -5.65 3.75 -28.41
CA VAL A 111 -5.71 4.38 -27.09
C VAL A 111 -5.88 5.88 -27.26
N THR A 112 -7.05 6.37 -26.84
CA THR A 112 -7.38 7.80 -26.90
C THR A 112 -7.27 8.42 -25.52
N VAL A 113 -6.80 9.67 -25.47
CA VAL A 113 -6.77 10.47 -24.26
C VAL A 113 -7.64 11.69 -24.48
N SER A 114 -8.67 11.86 -23.65
CA SER A 114 -9.52 13.04 -23.66
C SER A 114 -9.03 14.01 -22.59
N VAL A 115 -8.73 15.24 -22.98
CA VAL A 115 -8.34 16.33 -22.10
C VAL A 115 -9.36 17.46 -22.25
N LEU A 116 -10.16 17.69 -21.22
CA LEU A 116 -11.22 18.69 -21.21
C LEU A 116 -10.94 19.73 -20.13
N GLY A 117 -10.65 20.97 -20.53
CA GLY A 117 -10.59 22.12 -19.63
C GLY A 117 -11.88 22.93 -19.70
N ARG A 118 -12.53 23.17 -18.56
CA ARG A 118 -13.71 24.03 -18.43
C ARG A 118 -13.53 24.98 -17.24
N GLY A 119 -13.12 26.21 -17.53
CA GLY A 119 -12.83 27.19 -16.48
C GLY A 119 -11.77 26.68 -15.52
N SER A 120 -12.09 26.62 -14.23
CA SER A 120 -11.18 26.16 -13.17
C SER A 120 -11.08 24.63 -13.03
N ARG A 121 -11.73 23.85 -13.89
CA ARG A 121 -11.76 22.39 -13.82
C ARG A 121 -11.12 21.76 -15.06
N ALA A 122 -10.25 20.79 -14.84
CA ALA A 122 -9.67 19.95 -15.86
C ALA A 122 -10.03 18.48 -15.61
N GLU A 123 -10.41 17.79 -16.67
CA GLU A 123 -10.74 16.37 -16.68
C GLU A 123 -9.89 15.66 -17.73
N ILE A 124 -9.19 14.62 -17.30
CA ILE A 124 -8.29 13.81 -18.13
C ILE A 124 -8.72 12.36 -18.03
N LYS A 125 -9.01 11.73 -19.17
CA LYS A 125 -9.45 10.34 -19.22
C LYS A 125 -8.74 9.58 -20.32
N THR A 126 -8.01 8.53 -19.94
CA THR A 126 -7.52 7.50 -20.88
C THR A 126 -8.63 6.50 -21.21
N GLN A 127 -8.87 6.25 -22.49
CA GLN A 127 -9.83 5.24 -22.95
C GLN A 127 -9.11 4.14 -23.74
N TYR A 128 -9.38 2.90 -23.35
CA TYR A 128 -8.93 1.71 -24.06
C TYR A 128 -10.14 1.05 -24.74
N PRO A 129 -9.99 0.49 -25.95
CA PRO A 129 -11.06 -0.27 -26.59
C PRO A 129 -11.37 -1.55 -25.80
N ALA A 130 -12.65 -1.84 -25.62
CA ALA A 130 -13.13 -2.93 -24.76
C ALA A 130 -12.75 -4.35 -25.22
N GLN A 131 -12.37 -4.55 -26.49
CA GLN A 131 -12.26 -5.88 -27.11
C GLN A 131 -10.85 -6.26 -27.56
N ARG A 132 -9.82 -5.50 -27.21
CA ARG A 132 -8.43 -5.79 -27.63
C ARG A 132 -7.47 -5.82 -26.44
N ARG A 133 -6.67 -6.89 -26.36
CA ARG A 133 -5.50 -6.93 -25.47
C ARG A 133 -4.41 -6.06 -26.07
N LEU A 134 -4.35 -4.80 -25.64
CA LEU A 134 -3.34 -3.85 -26.08
C LEU A 134 -2.23 -3.77 -25.04
N HIS A 135 -0.98 -3.90 -25.49
CA HIS A 135 0.18 -3.63 -24.65
C HIS A 135 0.60 -2.18 -24.82
N VAL A 136 -0.24 -1.28 -24.32
CA VAL A 136 -0.02 0.17 -24.35
C VAL A 136 -0.02 0.72 -22.93
N THR A 137 1.00 1.49 -22.60
CA THR A 137 1.14 2.22 -21.34
C THR A 137 1.00 3.71 -21.61
N VAL A 138 0.31 4.43 -20.74
CA VAL A 138 0.18 5.89 -20.79
C VAL A 138 0.77 6.46 -19.50
N ALA A 139 1.92 7.12 -19.62
CA ALA A 139 2.55 7.84 -18.53
C ALA A 139 2.08 9.30 -18.53
N TYR A 140 1.67 9.79 -17.35
CA TYR A 140 1.30 11.19 -17.13
C TYR A 140 2.34 11.86 -16.25
N THR A 141 2.84 13.01 -16.71
CA THR A 141 3.61 13.96 -15.90
C THR A 141 2.85 15.27 -15.87
N VAL A 142 2.29 15.60 -14.70
CA VAL A 142 1.48 16.79 -14.49
C VAL A 142 2.20 17.75 -13.58
N SER A 143 2.36 18.99 -14.03
CA SER A 143 2.76 20.13 -13.21
C SER A 143 1.52 20.97 -12.95
N ALA A 144 1.10 21.12 -11.69
CA ALA A 144 -0.13 21.83 -11.33
C ALA A 144 0.10 22.86 -10.21
N PRO A 145 -0.72 23.93 -10.13
CA PRO A 145 -0.64 24.90 -9.04
C PRO A 145 -0.72 24.24 -7.66
N ALA A 146 -0.05 24.82 -6.68
CA ALA A 146 0.12 24.20 -5.36
C ALA A 146 -1.22 23.87 -4.65
N ASN A 147 -2.24 24.71 -4.79
CA ASN A 147 -3.53 24.53 -4.11
C ASN A 147 -4.56 23.76 -4.97
N THR A 148 -4.11 23.05 -6.00
CA THR A 148 -4.99 22.27 -6.88
C THR A 148 -5.68 21.15 -6.09
N ARG A 149 -7.01 21.06 -6.19
CA ARG A 149 -7.78 19.91 -5.72
C ARG A 149 -7.59 18.77 -6.72
N LEU A 150 -7.07 17.65 -6.25
CA LEU A 150 -6.61 16.57 -7.13
C LEU A 150 -7.38 15.28 -6.84
N THR A 151 -8.01 14.74 -7.87
CA THR A 151 -8.55 13.38 -7.86
C THR A 151 -7.79 12.56 -8.90
N VAL A 152 -7.05 11.54 -8.45
CA VAL A 152 -6.35 10.61 -9.36
C VAL A 152 -6.86 9.20 -9.14
N ARG A 153 -7.32 8.57 -10.21
CA ARG A 153 -7.75 7.17 -10.22
C ARG A 153 -6.94 6.40 -11.24
N SER A 154 -6.33 5.30 -10.81
CA SER A 154 -5.56 4.41 -11.67
C SER A 154 -6.06 2.98 -11.55
N LEU A 155 -6.13 2.24 -12.65
CA LEU A 155 -6.37 0.78 -12.57
C LEU A 155 -5.05 0.03 -12.41
N SER A 156 -4.06 0.36 -13.22
CA SER A 156 -2.74 -0.26 -13.22
C SER A 156 -1.66 0.79 -13.38
N GLY A 157 -1.03 1.20 -12.30
CA GLY A 157 0.03 2.19 -12.32
C GLY A 157 0.16 2.89 -10.97
N SER A 158 1.41 3.23 -10.64
CA SER A 158 1.70 3.98 -9.43
C SER A 158 1.33 5.45 -9.59
N ILE A 159 0.84 6.04 -8.51
CA ILE A 159 0.50 7.45 -8.39
C ILE A 159 1.54 8.10 -7.49
N LYS A 160 2.23 9.12 -7.98
CA LYS A 160 3.17 9.92 -7.20
C LYS A 160 2.71 11.37 -7.17
N VAL A 161 2.58 11.95 -5.98
CA VAL A 161 2.19 13.36 -5.80
C VAL A 161 3.20 14.08 -4.92
N THR A 162 3.69 15.24 -5.37
CA THR A 162 4.69 16.03 -4.65
C THR A 162 4.29 17.50 -4.53
N ASP A 163 4.29 18.01 -3.29
CA ASP A 163 4.10 19.42 -2.92
C ASP A 163 2.76 20.04 -3.39
N ILE A 164 1.69 19.24 -3.40
CA ILE A 164 0.33 19.72 -3.64
C ILE A 164 -0.42 19.85 -2.31
N HIS A 165 -0.89 21.06 -2.03
CA HIS A 165 -1.52 21.48 -0.77
C HIS A 165 -3.05 21.52 -0.82
N GLY A 166 -3.66 21.39 -2.01
CA GLY A 166 -5.10 21.20 -2.16
C GLY A 166 -5.57 19.84 -1.65
N ASP A 167 -6.89 19.61 -1.64
CA ASP A 167 -7.47 18.33 -1.19
C ASP A 167 -7.11 17.21 -2.17
N LEU A 168 -6.42 16.18 -1.69
CA LEU A 168 -6.00 15.02 -2.48
C LEU A 168 -6.90 13.78 -2.24
N SER A 169 -7.38 13.18 -3.33
CA SER A 169 -8.07 11.89 -3.34
C SER A 169 -7.40 10.97 -4.37
N LEU A 170 -6.67 9.96 -3.89
CA LEU A 170 -5.81 9.11 -4.73
C LEU A 170 -6.21 7.65 -4.58
N GLU A 171 -6.51 6.99 -5.68
CA GLU A 171 -6.95 5.60 -5.68
C GLU A 171 -6.28 4.81 -6.80
N THR A 172 -5.74 3.64 -6.48
CA THR A 172 -5.23 2.71 -7.49
C THR A 172 -5.65 1.27 -7.20
N THR A 173 -5.96 0.48 -8.23
CA THR A 173 -6.20 -0.95 -8.03
C THR A 173 -4.90 -1.74 -7.98
N SER A 174 -3.97 -1.49 -8.90
CA SER A 174 -2.64 -2.11 -8.92
C SER A 174 -1.58 -1.04 -9.07
N GLY A 175 -0.82 -0.78 -8.01
CA GLY A 175 0.21 0.25 -8.00
C GLY A 175 0.42 0.85 -6.62
N ASN A 176 1.55 1.55 -6.47
CA ASN A 176 1.83 2.28 -5.23
C ASN A 176 1.21 3.67 -5.27
N VAL A 177 0.87 4.21 -4.10
CA VAL A 177 0.49 5.62 -3.94
C VAL A 177 1.54 6.27 -3.05
N ASP A 178 2.33 7.17 -3.62
CA ASP A 178 3.41 7.87 -2.92
C ASP A 178 3.11 9.38 -2.88
N VAL A 179 2.91 9.93 -1.69
CA VAL A 179 2.61 11.35 -1.47
C VAL A 179 3.69 11.98 -0.62
N SER A 180 4.23 13.12 -1.06
CA SER A 180 5.26 13.88 -0.32
C SER A 180 4.92 15.37 -0.25
N GLY A 181 5.01 15.98 0.92
CA GLY A 181 4.88 17.44 1.07
C GLY A 181 3.46 17.98 0.87
N ALA A 182 2.44 17.13 1.05
CA ALA A 182 1.05 17.54 0.92
C ALA A 182 0.52 18.18 2.22
N SER A 183 -0.50 19.03 2.11
CA SER A 183 -1.14 19.66 3.29
C SER A 183 -2.49 19.03 3.66
N ARG A 184 -3.23 18.51 2.67
CA ARG A 184 -4.56 17.96 2.88
C ARG A 184 -4.77 16.70 2.04
N ILE A 185 -4.89 15.56 2.71
CA ILE A 185 -5.16 14.27 2.05
C ILE A 185 -6.50 13.77 2.56
N ALA A 186 -7.51 13.78 1.69
CA ALA A 186 -8.82 13.23 2.02
C ALA A 186 -8.77 11.70 2.03
N GLY A 187 -8.06 11.09 1.07
CA GLY A 187 -7.91 9.64 0.99
C GLY A 187 -6.78 9.19 0.07
N ALA A 188 -6.04 8.16 0.49
CA ALA A 188 -5.04 7.47 -0.32
C ALA A 188 -5.26 5.95 -0.25
N LYS A 189 -5.69 5.34 -1.35
CA LYS A 189 -6.14 3.94 -1.37
C LYS A 189 -5.43 3.13 -2.44
N SER A 190 -5.02 1.90 -2.10
CA SER A 190 -4.55 0.90 -3.07
C SER A 190 -5.24 -0.45 -2.84
N VAL A 191 -5.46 -1.24 -3.88
CA VAL A 191 -5.87 -2.65 -3.70
C VAL A 191 -4.64 -3.55 -3.64
N SER A 192 -3.72 -3.41 -4.60
CA SER A 192 -2.47 -4.17 -4.67
C SER A 192 -1.30 -3.21 -4.84
N GLY A 193 -0.66 -2.88 -3.71
CA GLY A 193 0.44 -1.93 -3.66
C GLY A 193 0.52 -1.20 -2.33
N ASN A 194 1.66 -0.52 -2.13
CA ASN A 194 1.93 0.21 -0.91
C ASN A 194 1.37 1.62 -0.99
N VAL A 195 0.95 2.16 0.16
CA VAL A 195 0.57 3.57 0.31
C VAL A 195 1.60 4.23 1.23
N THR A 196 2.34 5.21 0.72
CA THR A 196 3.37 5.93 1.45
C THR A 196 3.03 7.41 1.48
N ILE A 197 2.99 8.00 2.68
CA ILE A 197 2.74 9.43 2.88
C ILE A 197 3.87 10.00 3.74
N THR A 198 4.56 11.01 3.22
CA THR A 198 5.73 11.63 3.88
C THR A 198 5.57 13.14 3.97
N GLY A 199 5.82 13.71 5.16
CA GLY A 199 5.85 15.16 5.35
C GLY A 199 4.49 15.81 5.10
N MET A 200 3.52 15.54 5.97
CA MET A 200 2.19 16.16 5.91
C MET A 200 1.90 16.92 7.20
N THR A 201 1.38 18.13 7.09
CA THR A 201 0.83 18.89 8.23
C THR A 201 -0.57 19.37 7.88
N SER A 202 -1.56 18.91 8.65
CA SER A 202 -2.98 19.17 8.40
C SER A 202 -3.77 19.36 9.69
N ASP A 203 -4.80 20.18 9.65
CA ASP A 203 -5.82 20.29 10.70
C ASP A 203 -7.00 19.32 10.49
N ALA A 204 -7.00 18.63 9.34
CA ALA A 204 -8.05 17.71 8.94
C ALA A 204 -7.77 16.26 9.35
N GLY A 205 -8.76 15.40 9.10
CA GLY A 205 -8.59 13.96 9.14
C GLY A 205 -8.02 13.44 7.82
N MET A 206 -7.28 12.35 7.88
CA MET A 206 -6.75 11.62 6.72
C MET A 206 -7.09 10.13 6.81
N GLU A 207 -7.43 9.54 5.66
CA GLU A 207 -7.61 8.10 5.49
C GLU A 207 -6.55 7.53 4.54
N ALA A 208 -5.91 6.43 4.92
CA ALA A 208 -5.00 5.68 4.05
C ALA A 208 -5.25 4.18 4.18
N SER A 209 -5.44 3.46 3.06
CA SER A 209 -5.77 2.04 3.12
C SER A 209 -5.15 1.22 1.99
N SER A 210 -4.76 -0.02 2.29
CA SER A 210 -4.40 -1.02 1.27
C SER A 210 -5.10 -2.36 1.51
N ILE A 211 -5.36 -3.15 0.46
CA ILE A 211 -5.80 -4.55 0.66
C ILE A 211 -4.57 -5.47 0.73
N SER A 212 -3.67 -5.38 -0.24
CA SER A 212 -2.45 -6.18 -0.31
C SER A 212 -1.22 -5.30 -0.46
N GLY A 213 -0.80 -4.72 0.66
CA GLY A 213 0.34 -3.83 0.73
C GLY A 213 0.46 -3.12 2.06
N ASN A 214 1.62 -2.50 2.29
CA ASN A 214 1.89 -1.74 3.50
C ASN A 214 1.31 -0.33 3.40
N VAL A 215 0.87 0.21 4.53
CA VAL A 215 0.48 1.62 4.65
C VAL A 215 1.48 2.29 5.58
N THR A 216 2.22 3.27 5.08
CA THR A 216 3.33 3.91 5.79
C THR A 216 3.14 5.43 5.83
N LEU A 217 3.16 5.99 7.03
CA LEU A 217 3.17 7.44 7.29
C LEU A 217 4.50 7.79 7.94
N ARG A 218 5.16 8.84 7.44
CA ARG A 218 6.41 9.39 7.98
C ARG A 218 6.30 10.90 8.13
N ASP A 219 6.67 11.42 9.29
CA ASP A 219 6.70 12.87 9.55
C ASP A 219 5.33 13.53 9.31
N VAL A 220 4.29 12.99 9.94
CA VAL A 220 2.90 13.42 9.73
C VAL A 220 2.31 14.05 10.99
N GLN A 221 1.74 15.25 10.83
CA GLN A 221 0.94 15.93 11.84
C GLN A 221 -0.48 16.12 11.31
N ALA A 222 -1.46 15.53 11.99
CA ALA A 222 -2.86 15.60 11.58
C ALA A 222 -3.79 15.53 12.80
N ARG A 223 -5.00 16.05 12.71
CA ARG A 223 -5.96 15.93 13.81
C ARG A 223 -6.43 14.49 14.00
N ARG A 224 -6.75 13.81 12.88
CA ARG A 224 -7.19 12.41 12.87
C ARG A 224 -6.46 11.60 11.80
N LEU A 225 -5.99 10.43 12.17
CA LEU A 225 -5.40 9.44 11.28
C LEU A 225 -6.24 8.15 11.29
N SER A 226 -6.56 7.64 10.11
CA SER A 226 -7.25 6.36 9.93
C SER A 226 -6.49 5.53 8.90
N LEU A 227 -5.87 4.43 9.35
CA LEU A 227 -5.04 3.58 8.54
C LEU A 227 -5.51 2.13 8.61
N SER A 228 -5.61 1.47 7.45
CA SER A 228 -5.99 0.06 7.41
C SER A 228 -5.23 -0.73 6.35
N SER A 229 -4.87 -1.97 6.68
CA SER A 229 -4.43 -2.96 5.69
C SER A 229 -5.10 -4.31 5.92
N VAL A 230 -5.40 -5.06 4.86
CA VAL A 230 -5.85 -6.45 5.01
C VAL A 230 -4.63 -7.37 5.12
N SER A 231 -3.70 -7.28 4.16
CA SER A 231 -2.46 -8.05 4.14
C SER A 231 -1.28 -7.10 3.96
N GLY A 232 -0.66 -6.74 5.07
CA GLY A 232 0.42 -5.77 5.10
C GLY A 232 0.55 -5.08 6.45
N ASN A 233 1.70 -4.45 6.65
CA ASN A 233 1.98 -3.71 7.86
C ASN A 233 1.40 -2.29 7.79
N VAL A 234 0.97 -1.78 8.93
CA VAL A 234 0.62 -0.38 9.11
C VAL A 234 1.71 0.27 9.94
N VAL A 235 2.39 1.25 9.36
CA VAL A 235 3.58 1.89 9.95
C VAL A 235 3.32 3.39 10.07
N MET A 236 3.44 3.92 11.28
CA MET A 236 3.40 5.34 11.58
C MET A 236 4.70 5.72 12.28
N GLU A 237 5.51 6.54 11.62
CA GLU A 237 6.81 6.99 12.10
C GLU A 237 6.82 8.53 12.25
N ASN A 238 7.25 8.98 13.43
CA ASN A 238 7.31 10.40 13.79
C ASN A 238 5.98 11.13 13.56
N VAL A 239 4.89 10.57 14.10
CA VAL A 239 3.54 11.14 13.95
C VAL A 239 3.10 11.95 15.17
N ALA A 240 2.28 12.97 14.94
CA ALA A 240 1.57 13.72 15.98
C ALA A 240 0.09 13.86 15.60
N CYS A 241 -0.81 13.37 16.45
CA CYS A 241 -2.24 13.47 16.20
C CYS A 241 -3.06 13.39 17.50
N GLU A 242 -4.29 13.87 17.46
CA GLU A 242 -5.25 13.73 18.57
C GLU A 242 -5.94 12.36 18.54
N ARG A 243 -6.17 11.82 17.34
CA ARG A 243 -6.81 10.51 17.16
C ARG A 243 -6.09 9.69 16.11
N ALA A 244 -5.69 8.47 16.47
CA ALA A 244 -5.18 7.49 15.52
C ALA A 244 -6.02 6.20 15.58
N GLU A 245 -6.38 5.69 14.41
CA GLU A 245 -6.96 4.37 14.24
C GLU A 245 -6.09 3.62 13.22
N ALA A 246 -5.48 2.52 13.64
CA ALA A 246 -4.55 1.76 12.80
C ALA A 246 -4.86 0.27 12.90
N GLN A 247 -5.18 -0.35 11.77
CA GLN A 247 -5.71 -1.71 11.75
C GLN A 247 -5.03 -2.57 10.69
N SER A 248 -4.64 -3.80 11.05
CA SER A 248 -4.21 -4.81 10.09
C SER A 248 -4.89 -6.15 10.34
N MET A 249 -5.36 -6.84 9.30
CA MET A 249 -5.86 -8.22 9.46
C MET A 249 -4.69 -9.22 9.52
N SER A 250 -3.72 -9.10 8.61
CA SER A 250 -2.52 -9.93 8.58
C SER A 250 -1.30 -9.04 8.36
N GLY A 251 -0.66 -8.67 9.47
CA GLY A 251 0.48 -7.76 9.47
C GLY A 251 0.62 -7.05 10.81
N ASN A 252 1.78 -6.41 10.98
CA ASN A 252 2.10 -5.71 12.21
C ASN A 252 1.62 -4.27 12.16
N VAL A 253 1.30 -3.72 13.33
CA VAL A 253 0.99 -2.30 13.50
C VAL A 253 2.08 -1.65 14.32
N PHE A 254 2.72 -0.63 13.77
CA PHE A 254 3.80 0.11 14.41
C PHE A 254 3.39 1.58 14.55
N TYR A 255 3.41 2.10 15.76
CA TYR A 255 3.25 3.52 16.05
C TYR A 255 4.50 4.04 16.74
N THR A 256 5.12 5.07 16.17
CA THR A 256 6.16 5.86 16.81
C THR A 256 5.81 7.33 16.69
N GLY A 257 5.55 8.00 17.81
CA GLY A 257 5.08 9.38 17.75
C GLY A 257 4.86 10.01 19.12
N THR A 258 4.35 11.24 19.09
CA THR A 258 3.89 11.93 20.30
C THR A 258 2.44 11.56 20.58
N LEU A 259 2.00 11.74 21.83
CA LEU A 259 0.59 11.66 22.20
C LEU A 259 0.07 13.07 22.48
N ALA A 260 -1.20 13.31 22.21
CA ALA A 260 -1.92 14.51 22.57
C ALA A 260 -2.66 14.29 23.89
N GLN A 261 -2.78 15.34 24.70
CA GLN A 261 -3.62 15.33 25.89
C GLN A 261 -5.08 15.09 25.48
N SER A 262 -5.82 14.23 26.19
CA SER A 262 -7.16 13.76 25.77
C SER A 262 -7.20 13.01 24.43
N GLY A 263 -6.04 12.61 23.90
CA GLY A 263 -5.93 11.88 22.65
C GLY A 263 -6.47 10.45 22.74
N ARG A 264 -6.85 9.87 21.59
CA ARG A 264 -7.41 8.51 21.50
C ARG A 264 -6.69 7.70 20.42
N TYR A 265 -6.05 6.62 20.83
CA TYR A 265 -5.23 5.77 19.97
C TYR A 265 -5.79 4.35 19.99
N ASP A 266 -6.26 3.88 18.84
CA ASP A 266 -6.78 2.53 18.66
C ASP A 266 -5.92 1.79 17.64
N MET A 267 -5.22 0.75 18.09
CA MET A 267 -4.33 -0.05 17.27
C MET A 267 -4.75 -1.51 17.34
N LYS A 268 -5.06 -2.11 16.19
CA LYS A 268 -5.52 -3.50 16.11
C LYS A 268 -4.72 -4.29 15.08
N SER A 269 -4.28 -5.48 15.47
CA SER A 269 -3.84 -6.51 14.53
C SER A 269 -4.58 -7.81 14.80
N HIS A 270 -5.10 -8.49 13.78
CA HIS A 270 -5.61 -9.84 13.98
C HIS A 270 -4.44 -10.84 13.99
N SER A 271 -3.64 -10.87 12.92
CA SER A 271 -2.43 -11.71 12.86
C SER A 271 -1.15 -10.89 12.72
N GLY A 272 -0.60 -10.46 13.86
CA GLY A 272 0.65 -9.71 13.90
C GLY A 272 0.88 -8.99 15.24
N ASP A 273 2.09 -8.50 15.41
CA ASP A 273 2.48 -7.72 16.58
C ASP A 273 1.93 -6.30 16.50
N VAL A 274 1.64 -5.72 17.66
CA VAL A 274 1.39 -4.29 17.79
C VAL A 274 2.49 -3.68 18.65
N ARG A 275 3.21 -2.69 18.11
CA ARG A 275 4.25 -1.98 18.86
C ARG A 275 3.94 -0.49 18.92
N LEU A 276 3.94 0.03 20.14
CA LEU A 276 3.73 1.43 20.46
C LEU A 276 5.01 2.00 21.07
N ARG A 277 5.57 3.04 20.44
CA ARG A 277 6.69 3.83 20.95
C ARG A 277 6.26 5.28 21.12
N VAL A 278 6.33 5.77 22.35
CA VAL A 278 5.93 7.15 22.71
C VAL A 278 7.08 7.90 23.35
N ASP A 279 7.02 9.23 23.39
CA ASP A 279 8.07 10.07 23.98
C ASP A 279 8.01 10.20 25.51
N GLY A 280 6.97 9.65 26.14
CA GLY A 280 6.78 9.67 27.59
C GLY A 280 6.39 11.05 28.17
N ARG A 281 6.10 12.06 27.34
CA ARG A 281 5.74 13.40 27.82
C ARG A 281 4.30 13.50 28.32
N VAL A 282 3.40 12.75 27.70
CA VAL A 282 1.97 12.73 28.00
C VAL A 282 1.62 11.42 28.69
N GLY A 283 0.93 11.51 29.83
CA GLY A 283 0.40 10.35 30.51
C GLY A 283 -0.77 9.72 29.76
N PHE A 284 -0.97 8.42 29.93
CA PHE A 284 -2.01 7.69 29.21
C PHE A 284 -2.55 6.50 30.02
N GLU A 285 -3.80 6.16 29.77
CA GLU A 285 -4.38 4.88 30.16
C GLU A 285 -4.24 3.89 29.01
N LEU A 286 -3.82 2.67 29.33
CA LEU A 286 -3.62 1.57 28.41
C LEU A 286 -4.64 0.47 28.71
N ASP A 287 -5.40 0.09 27.70
CA ASP A 287 -6.13 -1.18 27.63
C ASP A 287 -5.52 -2.02 26.51
N ALA A 288 -4.75 -3.04 26.89
CA ALA A 288 -4.05 -3.93 25.96
C ALA A 288 -4.58 -5.36 26.10
N SER A 289 -4.84 -6.03 24.98
CA SER A 289 -5.20 -7.45 25.00
C SER A 289 -4.61 -8.25 23.85
N THR A 290 -4.28 -9.52 24.14
CA THR A 290 -3.83 -10.51 23.16
C THR A 290 -4.43 -11.88 23.47
N PHE A 291 -4.70 -12.72 22.46
CA PHE A 291 -5.23 -14.06 22.70
C PHE A 291 -4.12 -15.08 22.98
N SER A 292 -3.10 -15.16 22.10
CA SER A 292 -2.00 -16.11 22.24
C SER A 292 -0.60 -15.49 22.42
N GLY A 293 -0.46 -14.17 22.23
CA GLY A 293 0.83 -13.48 22.32
C GLY A 293 1.17 -13.01 23.75
N SER A 294 2.20 -12.18 23.90
CA SER A 294 2.59 -11.59 25.19
C SER A 294 2.38 -10.09 25.22
N ILE A 295 2.17 -9.51 26.40
CA ILE A 295 2.12 -8.05 26.60
C ILE A 295 3.35 -7.66 27.40
N LYS A 296 4.18 -6.77 26.85
CA LYS A 296 5.37 -6.24 27.51
C LYS A 296 5.34 -4.71 27.47
N SER A 297 5.72 -4.08 28.59
CA SER A 297 5.85 -2.63 28.69
C SER A 297 7.19 -2.29 29.32
N ASP A 298 7.96 -1.44 28.66
CA ASP A 298 9.20 -0.87 29.21
C ASP A 298 8.92 0.40 30.05
N LEU A 299 7.69 0.91 30.01
CA LEU A 299 7.23 2.04 30.81
C LEU A 299 6.71 1.57 32.19
N PRO A 300 6.95 2.34 33.27
CA PRO A 300 6.43 2.03 34.60
C PRO A 300 4.92 2.30 34.65
N LEU A 301 4.12 1.26 34.39
CA LEU A 301 2.66 1.35 34.39
C LEU A 301 2.10 1.03 35.78
N THR A 302 1.26 1.91 36.31
CA THR A 302 0.48 1.65 37.53
C THR A 302 -0.76 0.85 37.15
N THR A 303 -0.86 -0.39 37.64
CA THR A 303 -2.02 -1.25 37.38
C THR A 303 -3.27 -0.65 38.03
N ARG A 304 -4.36 -0.52 37.26
CA ARG A 304 -5.65 -0.05 37.76
C ARG A 304 -6.69 -1.16 37.59
N GLY A 305 -7.20 -1.68 38.70
CA GLY A 305 -8.17 -2.79 38.71
C GLY A 305 -7.49 -4.13 38.43
N GLY A 306 -7.74 -5.09 39.31
CA GLY A 306 -6.96 -6.32 39.41
C GLY A 306 -6.90 -7.18 38.14
N GLN A 307 -5.78 -7.90 38.07
CA GLN A 307 -5.48 -9.07 37.24
C GLN A 307 -4.85 -8.79 35.87
N THR A 308 -3.51 -8.89 35.85
CA THR A 308 -2.83 -9.60 34.77
C THR A 308 -3.38 -11.03 34.75
N MET A 309 -4.39 -11.32 33.92
CA MET A 309 -4.88 -12.69 33.77
C MET A 309 -3.84 -13.51 33.01
N ASN A 310 -2.95 -14.16 33.76
CA ASN A 310 -1.96 -15.12 33.27
C ASN A 310 -2.53 -16.55 33.34
N GLY A 311 -3.73 -16.77 32.80
CA GLY A 311 -4.32 -18.10 32.61
C GLY A 311 -4.02 -18.66 31.20
N PRO A 312 -4.30 -19.94 30.94
CA PRO A 312 -4.30 -20.47 29.57
C PRO A 312 -5.41 -19.77 28.76
N GLY A 313 -5.03 -18.88 27.82
CA GLY A 313 -5.96 -18.12 26.98
C GLY A 313 -5.69 -16.60 27.00
N ARG A 314 -6.73 -15.82 26.68
CA ARG A 314 -6.70 -14.36 26.49
C ARG A 314 -5.98 -13.65 27.64
N ARG A 315 -4.92 -12.90 27.29
CA ARG A 315 -4.18 -11.99 28.16
C ARG A 315 -4.72 -10.58 27.99
N ALA A 316 -4.96 -9.91 29.11
CA ALA A 316 -5.35 -8.51 29.13
C ALA A 316 -4.50 -7.78 30.17
N PHE A 317 -4.20 -6.52 29.90
CA PHE A 317 -3.48 -5.64 30.79
C PHE A 317 -4.14 -4.27 30.77
N ARG A 318 -4.41 -3.74 31.96
CA ARG A 318 -4.89 -2.38 32.16
C ARG A 318 -3.98 -1.64 33.12
N GLY A 319 -3.55 -0.46 32.72
CA GLY A 319 -2.68 0.36 33.55
C GLY A 319 -2.65 1.81 33.08
N ALA A 320 -2.06 2.66 33.89
CA ALA A 320 -1.86 4.07 33.57
C ALA A 320 -0.39 4.45 33.69
N TYR A 321 0.04 5.34 32.82
CA TYR A 321 1.32 6.03 32.86
C TYR A 321 1.07 7.52 33.12
N GLY A 322 1.84 8.15 34.02
CA GLY A 322 1.70 9.57 34.32
C GLY A 322 0.29 9.97 34.78
N ASP A 323 -0.25 11.03 34.19
CA ASP A 323 -1.57 11.60 34.53
C ASP A 323 -2.77 10.83 33.93
N GLY A 324 -2.54 9.86 33.04
CA GLY A 324 -3.61 9.12 32.37
C GLY A 324 -4.44 9.95 31.38
N SER A 325 -3.93 11.07 30.88
CA SER A 325 -4.71 12.02 30.08
C SER A 325 -5.08 11.52 28.68
N ALA A 326 -4.28 10.66 28.05
CA ALA A 326 -4.63 10.03 26.77
C ALA A 326 -5.18 8.60 26.95
N LEU A 327 -5.97 8.12 25.99
CA LEU A 327 -6.52 6.77 25.99
C LEU A 327 -5.92 5.92 24.87
N ILE A 328 -5.37 4.76 25.22
CA ILE A 328 -4.73 3.84 24.29
C ILE A 328 -5.40 2.48 24.38
N ASN A 329 -5.96 2.03 23.28
CA ASN A 329 -6.53 0.69 23.10
C ASN A 329 -5.66 -0.10 22.12
N ILE A 330 -5.13 -1.24 22.57
CA ILE A 330 -4.33 -2.14 21.74
C ILE A 330 -4.92 -3.53 21.76
N VAL A 331 -5.17 -4.08 20.57
CA VAL A 331 -5.65 -5.45 20.42
C VAL A 331 -4.76 -6.19 19.43
N SER A 332 -4.19 -7.32 19.86
CA SER A 332 -3.67 -8.33 18.96
C SER A 332 -4.48 -9.62 19.14
N PHE A 333 -4.64 -10.48 18.13
CA PHE A 333 -5.18 -11.83 18.36
C PHE A 333 -4.04 -12.83 18.52
N SER A 334 -3.20 -13.01 17.49
CA SER A 334 -2.12 -14.00 17.55
C SER A 334 -0.74 -13.48 17.98
N GLY A 335 -0.50 -12.17 17.89
CA GLY A 335 0.81 -11.56 18.11
C GLY A 335 1.00 -10.89 19.47
N SER A 336 2.20 -10.36 19.69
CA SER A 336 2.58 -9.70 20.94
C SER A 336 2.32 -8.19 20.89
N VAL A 337 2.05 -7.64 22.06
CA VAL A 337 1.91 -6.21 22.28
C VAL A 337 3.15 -5.71 23.01
N LEU A 338 3.86 -4.76 22.41
CA LEU A 338 5.04 -4.13 23.00
C LEU A 338 4.81 -2.63 23.14
N ILE A 339 5.00 -2.12 24.35
CA ILE A 339 4.93 -0.69 24.65
C ILE A 339 6.30 -0.25 25.14
N GLY A 340 6.84 0.81 24.56
CA GLY A 340 8.13 1.34 24.97
C GLY A 340 8.26 2.83 24.70
N THR A 341 9.43 3.35 25.04
CA THR A 341 9.82 4.73 24.73
C THR A 341 10.47 4.78 23.36
N ARG A 342 10.28 5.89 22.63
CA ARG A 342 10.94 6.13 21.34
C ARG A 342 12.40 6.53 21.48
#